data_AF-A0A8S4A5C2-F1
#
_entry.id   AF-A0A8S4A5C2-F1
#
_cell.length_a   1.000
_cell.length_b   1.000
_cell.length_c   1.000
_cell.angle_alpha   90.00
_cell.angle_beta   90.00
_cell.angle_gamma   90.00
#
_symmetry.space_group_name_H-M   'P 1'
#
loop_
_entity.id
_entity.type
_entity.pdbx_description
1 polymer ?
#
loop_
_entity_poly.entity_id
_entity_poly.type
_entity_poly.pdbx_seq_one_letter_code
_entity_poly.pdbx_strand_id
1 'polypeptide(L)'
;MLRTATLNCSARCQPNQMYVPPKDQSTCCGVCRNISCLHQHENGTTGLYKPGKSWVSNCMKFDCAETLSGPTLISYSFSCPPFNETECMKIGGTVVNIVSCDGKCPSASIYNYNINTYARFCKCCRETGLQRRSVQLYCSSNATWVSYSIQEPTDCSCQWS
;
A
#
# COMPACT_ATOMS: atom_id res chain seq x y z
N MET A 1 55.00 8.99 24.97
CA MET A 1 54.31 9.40 23.72
C MET A 1 52.88 8.89 23.78
N LEU A 2 51.92 9.70 24.25
CA LEU A 2 50.50 9.38 24.14
C LEU A 2 50.12 9.50 22.66
N ARG A 3 49.74 8.39 22.01
CA ARG A 3 49.16 8.43 20.67
C ARG A 3 47.77 9.04 20.76
N THR A 4 47.67 10.35 20.54
CA THR A 4 46.39 11.02 20.30
C THR A 4 45.95 10.70 18.88
N ALA A 5 45.03 9.74 18.74
CA ALA A 5 44.32 9.52 17.49
C ALA A 5 43.20 10.57 17.37
N THR A 6 43.24 11.42 16.34
CA THR A 6 42.12 12.29 15.98
C THR A 6 41.00 11.42 15.40
N LEU A 7 39.95 11.20 16.19
CA LEU A 7 38.78 10.44 15.75
C LEU A 7 37.84 11.35 14.95
N ASN A 8 37.64 11.03 13.67
CA ASN A 8 36.66 11.75 12.85
C ASN A 8 35.25 11.15 13.08
N CYS A 9 34.51 11.73 14.03
CA CYS A 9 33.16 11.28 14.38
C CYS A 9 32.15 11.44 13.22
N SER A 10 32.33 12.41 12.31
CA SER A 10 31.39 12.66 11.21
C SER A 10 31.51 11.64 10.07
N ALA A 11 32.67 11.00 9.92
CA ALA A 11 32.89 9.92 8.95
C ALA A 11 32.07 8.64 9.26
N ARG A 12 31.41 8.57 10.42
CA ARG A 12 30.54 7.45 10.82
C ARG A 12 29.08 7.62 10.41
N CYS A 13 28.69 8.79 9.90
CA CYS A 13 27.32 9.04 9.45
C CYS A 13 27.10 8.54 8.03
N GLN A 14 25.91 7.99 7.76
CA GLN A 14 25.51 7.62 6.40
C GLN A 14 25.29 8.86 5.51
N PRO A 15 25.27 8.73 4.17
CA PRO A 15 25.07 9.86 3.24
C PRO A 15 23.77 10.64 3.48
N ASN A 16 22.77 10.00 4.09
CA ASN A 16 21.47 10.58 4.44
C ASN A 16 21.40 11.06 5.91
N GLN A 17 22.55 11.22 6.57
CA GLN A 17 22.66 11.62 7.96
C GLN A 17 23.58 12.83 8.14
N MET A 18 23.20 13.71 9.06
CA MET A 18 23.99 14.87 9.47
C MET A 18 24.50 14.66 10.90
N TYR A 19 25.79 14.88 11.11
CA TYR A 19 26.41 14.77 12.43
C TYR A 19 26.02 15.97 13.31
N VAL A 20 25.48 15.70 14.49
CA VAL A 20 25.16 16.68 15.52
C VAL A 20 26.18 16.52 16.65
N PRO A 21 27.02 17.55 16.93
CA PRO A 21 27.98 17.50 18.01
C PRO A 21 27.31 17.28 19.38
N PRO A 22 27.98 16.58 20.32
CA PRO A 22 27.45 16.40 21.66
C PRO A 22 27.42 17.74 22.41
N LYS A 23 26.38 17.95 23.23
CA LYS A 23 26.27 19.15 24.07
C LYS A 23 27.14 19.07 25.33
N ASP A 24 27.43 17.85 25.78
CA ASP A 24 28.19 17.56 26.98
C ASP A 24 29.65 17.20 26.66
N GLN A 25 30.60 17.81 27.40
CA GLN A 25 32.05 17.59 27.22
C GLN A 25 32.55 16.20 27.66
N SER A 26 31.69 15.39 28.28
CA SER A 26 31.97 13.99 28.66
C SER A 26 31.81 13.00 27.49
N THR A 27 31.17 13.41 26.40
CA THR A 27 30.85 12.51 25.29
C THR A 27 31.81 12.75 24.12
N CYS A 28 32.56 11.70 23.74
CA CYS A 28 33.62 11.79 22.73
C CYS A 28 33.09 12.05 21.31
N CYS A 29 31.94 11.49 20.94
CA CYS A 29 31.27 11.72 19.66
C CYS A 29 29.78 12.00 19.87
N GLY A 30 29.22 12.85 19.03
CA GLY A 30 27.79 13.16 18.97
C GLY A 30 26.99 12.12 18.19
N VAL A 31 25.82 12.53 17.69
CA VAL A 31 24.85 11.62 17.06
C VAL A 31 24.61 11.97 15.60
N CYS A 32 24.43 10.95 14.77
CA CYS A 32 24.02 11.12 13.37
C CYS A 32 22.49 11.21 13.31
N ARG A 33 21.95 12.33 12.83
CA ARG A 33 20.51 12.52 12.61
C ARG A 33 20.17 12.34 11.13
N ASN A 34 19.14 11.54 10.84
CA ASN A 34 18.63 11.41 9.48
C ASN A 34 18.09 12.78 8.99
N ILE A 35 18.37 13.12 7.74
CA ILE A 35 17.87 14.36 7.09
C ILE A 35 16.81 14.09 6.02
N SER A 36 16.51 12.82 5.76
CA SER A 36 15.57 12.37 4.74
C SER A 36 15.03 10.98 5.05
N CYS A 37 13.82 10.69 4.59
CA CYS A 37 13.24 9.36 4.62
C CYS A 37 13.78 8.49 3.49
N LEU A 38 14.07 7.22 3.78
CA LEU A 38 14.45 6.21 2.81
C LEU A 38 13.22 5.39 2.43
N HIS A 39 12.96 5.22 1.14
CA HIS A 39 11.90 4.34 0.63
C HIS A 39 12.47 3.40 -0.43
N GLN A 40 12.16 2.11 -0.31
CA GLN A 40 12.57 1.10 -1.27
C GLN A 40 11.46 0.88 -2.29
N HIS A 41 11.71 1.19 -3.55
CA HIS A 41 10.78 0.95 -4.64
C HIS A 41 10.79 -0.53 -5.03
N GLU A 42 9.69 -1.01 -5.63
CA GLU A 42 9.61 -2.37 -6.17
C GLU A 42 10.67 -2.66 -7.24
N ASN A 43 11.13 -1.62 -7.93
CA ASN A 43 12.23 -1.69 -8.89
C ASN A 43 13.60 -1.95 -8.22
N GLY A 44 13.64 -2.16 -6.90
CA GLY A 44 14.86 -2.41 -6.12
C GLY A 44 15.68 -1.16 -5.80
N THR A 45 15.28 0.02 -6.31
CA THR A 45 15.95 1.29 -6.06
C THR A 45 15.52 1.91 -4.72
N THR A 46 16.45 2.55 -4.01
CA THR A 46 16.13 3.31 -2.78
C THR A 46 16.05 4.81 -3.10
N GLY A 47 14.86 5.39 -2.88
CA GLY A 47 14.62 6.83 -3.00
C GLY A 47 14.85 7.56 -1.67
N LEU A 48 15.43 8.75 -1.74
CA LEU A 48 15.65 9.66 -0.61
C LEU A 48 14.67 10.83 -0.70
N TYR A 49 13.81 10.96 0.30
CA TYR A 49 12.73 11.95 0.33
C TYR A 49 12.94 12.94 1.46
N LYS A 50 12.88 14.24 1.14
CA LYS A 50 12.93 15.29 2.15
C LYS A 50 11.60 15.34 2.92
N PRO A 51 11.63 15.78 4.21
CA PRO A 51 10.41 16.06 4.97
C PRO A 51 9.44 16.96 4.20
N GLY A 52 8.13 16.66 4.28
CA GLY A 52 7.06 17.34 3.57
C GLY A 52 6.71 16.73 2.20
N LYS A 53 7.43 15.71 1.73
CA LYS A 53 7.07 14.99 0.50
C LYS A 53 6.09 13.86 0.78
N SER A 54 5.06 13.79 -0.06
CA SER A 54 4.03 12.76 -0.07
C SER A 54 3.88 12.14 -1.47
N TRP A 55 3.64 10.84 -1.52
CA TRP A 55 3.41 10.12 -2.78
C TRP A 55 2.53 8.88 -2.56
N VAL A 56 2.00 8.35 -3.65
CA VAL A 56 1.20 7.12 -3.65
C VAL A 56 1.88 6.10 -4.57
N SER A 57 2.03 4.87 -4.08
CA SER A 57 2.58 3.75 -4.83
C SER A 57 1.87 2.48 -4.37
N ASN A 58 1.42 1.65 -5.32
CA ASN A 58 0.76 0.36 -5.04
C ASN A 58 -0.33 0.44 -3.95
N CYS A 59 -1.23 1.43 -4.08
CA CYS A 59 -2.34 1.65 -3.16
C CYS A 59 -1.94 1.95 -1.70
N MET A 60 -0.67 2.26 -1.46
CA MET A 60 -0.17 2.80 -0.20
C MET A 60 0.21 4.26 -0.37
N LYS A 61 -0.15 5.07 0.61
CA LYS A 61 0.29 6.46 0.70
C LYS A 61 1.47 6.55 1.66
N PHE A 62 2.50 7.23 1.20
CA PHE A 62 3.74 7.45 1.92
C PHE A 62 3.93 8.94 2.13
N ASP A 63 4.15 9.32 3.39
CA ASP A 63 4.40 10.69 3.81
C ASP A 63 5.74 10.72 4.56
N CYS A 64 6.72 11.47 4.05
CA CYS A 64 7.94 11.76 4.80
C CYS A 64 7.69 12.99 5.67
N ALA A 65 7.57 12.81 6.98
CA ALA A 65 7.24 13.89 7.91
C ALA A 65 8.37 14.13 8.92
N GLU A 66 8.53 15.39 9.34
CA GLU A 66 9.43 15.74 10.45
C GLU A 66 8.74 15.36 11.77
N THR A 67 9.32 14.43 12.53
CA THR A 67 8.82 14.03 13.85
C THR A 67 9.79 14.45 14.96
N LEU A 68 9.42 14.27 16.23
CA LEU A 68 10.31 14.52 17.38
C LEU A 68 11.63 13.72 17.29
N SER A 69 11.60 12.58 16.60
CA SER A 69 12.74 11.70 16.35
C SER A 69 13.49 12.01 15.05
N GLY A 70 13.01 12.99 14.25
CA GLY A 70 13.53 13.37 12.94
C GLY A 70 12.63 12.92 11.76
N PRO A 71 13.14 13.04 10.52
CA PRO A 71 12.46 12.62 9.29
C PRO A 71 12.05 11.14 9.34
N THR A 72 10.75 10.88 9.34
CA THR A 72 10.19 9.53 9.43
C THR A 72 9.24 9.27 8.27
N LEU A 73 9.38 8.08 7.66
CA LEU A 73 8.48 7.62 6.61
C LEU A 73 7.22 7.05 7.26
N ILE A 74 6.08 7.69 7.04
CA ILE A 74 4.76 7.22 7.48
C ILE A 74 4.11 6.55 6.27
N SER A 75 3.70 5.29 6.42
CA SER A 75 3.00 4.55 5.37
C SER A 75 1.64 4.09 5.87
N TYR A 76 0.58 4.35 5.10
CA TYR A 76 -0.76 3.86 5.41
C TYR A 76 -1.46 3.39 4.14
N SER A 77 -2.39 2.45 4.30
CA SER A 77 -3.27 2.02 3.23
C SER A 77 -4.08 3.21 2.73
N PHE A 78 -3.91 3.54 1.45
CA PHE A 78 -4.74 4.54 0.80
C PHE A 78 -6.03 3.87 0.38
N SER A 79 -7.01 3.85 1.29
CA SER A 79 -8.38 3.55 0.89
C SER A 79 -8.82 4.67 -0.04
N CYS A 80 -9.07 4.35 -1.32
CA CYS A 80 -9.66 5.31 -2.23
C CYS A 80 -10.92 5.88 -1.57
N PRO A 81 -11.15 7.20 -1.62
CA PRO A 81 -12.43 7.74 -1.20
C PRO A 81 -13.56 6.99 -1.94
N PRO A 82 -14.74 6.83 -1.31
CA PRO A 82 -15.86 6.15 -1.93
C PRO A 82 -16.08 6.71 -3.33
N PHE A 83 -16.26 5.82 -4.31
CA PHE A 83 -16.44 6.22 -5.70
C PHE A 83 -17.61 7.19 -5.82
N ASN A 84 -17.34 8.40 -6.31
CA ASN A 84 -18.34 9.42 -6.52
C ASN A 84 -18.70 9.48 -8.00
N GLU A 85 -19.80 8.81 -8.36
CA GLU A 85 -20.33 8.77 -9.72
C GLU A 85 -20.52 10.18 -10.32
N THR A 86 -21.00 11.13 -9.52
CA THR A 86 -21.33 12.47 -9.99
C THR A 86 -20.08 13.27 -10.33
N GLU A 87 -19.01 13.11 -9.56
CA GLU A 87 -17.71 13.73 -9.84
C GLU A 87 -17.04 13.12 -11.08
N CYS A 88 -17.12 11.78 -11.20
CA CYS A 88 -16.60 11.04 -12.36
C CYS A 88 -17.23 11.54 -13.67
N MET A 89 -18.55 11.70 -13.71
CA MET A 89 -19.25 12.21 -14.89
C MET A 89 -18.92 13.69 -15.17
N LYS A 90 -18.71 14.53 -14.13
CA LYS A 90 -18.37 15.95 -14.29
C LYS A 90 -17.00 16.18 -14.94
N ILE A 91 -16.03 15.29 -14.69
CA ILE A 91 -14.69 15.37 -15.29
C ILE A 91 -14.61 14.64 -16.65
N GLY A 92 -15.74 14.24 -17.23
CA GLY A 92 -15.82 13.53 -18.52
C GLY A 92 -15.50 12.03 -18.43
N GLY A 93 -15.45 11.47 -17.23
CA GLY A 93 -15.35 10.03 -17.00
C GLY A 93 -16.64 9.29 -17.36
N THR A 94 -16.55 7.99 -17.62
CA THR A 94 -17.70 7.13 -17.89
C THR A 94 -17.80 6.05 -16.82
N VAL A 95 -18.96 5.92 -16.20
CA VAL A 95 -19.22 4.87 -15.21
C VAL A 95 -19.47 3.55 -15.95
N VAL A 96 -18.76 2.51 -15.54
CA VAL A 96 -18.95 1.15 -16.05
C VAL A 96 -19.52 0.28 -14.94
N ASN A 97 -20.73 -0.24 -15.15
CA ASN A 97 -21.31 -1.23 -14.26
C ASN A 97 -20.65 -2.59 -14.48
N ILE A 98 -20.13 -3.18 -13.40
CA ILE A 98 -19.52 -4.51 -13.38
C ILE A 98 -20.48 -5.43 -12.63
N VAL A 99 -20.81 -6.57 -13.24
CA VAL A 99 -21.64 -7.59 -12.59
C VAL A 99 -20.82 -8.28 -11.50
N SER A 100 -21.43 -8.56 -10.37
CA SER A 100 -20.82 -9.32 -9.28
C SER A 100 -21.80 -10.36 -8.75
N CYS A 101 -21.27 -11.46 -8.22
CA CYS A 101 -22.09 -12.48 -7.55
C CYS A 101 -22.27 -12.06 -6.09
N ASP A 102 -23.49 -11.70 -5.71
CA ASP A 102 -23.87 -11.44 -4.33
C ASP A 102 -25.08 -12.29 -3.96
N GLY A 103 -25.06 -12.93 -2.80
CA GLY A 103 -26.13 -13.86 -2.44
C GLY A 103 -25.87 -14.69 -1.19
N LYS A 104 -26.96 -15.24 -0.64
CA LYS A 104 -26.94 -16.16 0.50
C LYS A 104 -27.08 -17.59 0.02
N CYS A 105 -26.14 -18.45 0.41
CA CYS A 105 -26.15 -19.86 0.04
C CYS A 105 -26.46 -20.79 1.22
N PRO A 106 -27.12 -21.94 1.00
CA PRO A 106 -27.42 -22.89 2.07
C PRO A 106 -26.14 -23.40 2.71
N SER A 107 -26.01 -23.17 4.01
CA SER A 107 -24.89 -23.65 4.81
C SER A 107 -25.41 -24.24 6.12
N ALA A 108 -24.76 -25.28 6.64
CA ALA A 108 -25.15 -25.98 7.85
C ALA A 108 -23.94 -26.30 8.73
N SER A 109 -24.15 -26.29 10.04
CA SER A 109 -23.18 -26.76 11.04
C SER A 109 -23.88 -27.77 11.94
N ILE A 110 -23.41 -29.01 11.92
CA ILE A 110 -24.02 -30.14 12.64
C ILE A 110 -23.04 -30.62 13.70
N TYR A 111 -23.44 -30.58 14.98
CA TYR A 111 -22.61 -31.10 16.07
C TYR A 111 -22.68 -32.64 16.13
N ASN A 112 -21.52 -33.28 16.22
CA ASN A 112 -21.40 -34.73 16.38
C ASN A 112 -20.80 -35.04 17.75
N TYR A 113 -21.62 -35.63 18.62
CA TYR A 113 -21.24 -35.95 20.00
C TYR A 113 -20.24 -37.11 20.10
N ASN A 114 -20.27 -38.07 19.16
CA ASN A 114 -19.38 -39.25 19.19
C ASN A 114 -17.91 -38.87 19.03
N ILE A 115 -17.66 -37.79 18.29
CA ILE A 115 -16.31 -37.25 18.02
C ILE A 115 -16.11 -35.84 18.60
N ASN A 116 -17.06 -35.36 19.43
CA ASN A 116 -17.07 -34.05 20.08
C ASN A 116 -16.66 -32.88 19.14
N THR A 117 -17.20 -32.82 17.93
CA THR A 117 -16.84 -31.79 16.95
C THR A 117 -18.00 -31.43 16.01
N TYR A 118 -17.87 -30.33 15.28
CA TYR A 118 -18.88 -29.87 14.31
C TYR A 118 -18.51 -30.25 12.88
N ALA A 119 -19.41 -30.93 12.18
CA ALA A 119 -19.38 -31.06 10.72
C ALA A 119 -19.95 -29.78 10.09
N ARG A 120 -19.17 -29.10 9.24
CA ARG A 120 -19.56 -27.86 8.57
C ARG A 120 -19.75 -28.11 7.09
N PHE A 121 -20.89 -27.67 6.56
CA PHE A 121 -21.27 -27.74 5.17
C PHE A 121 -21.48 -26.30 4.70
N CYS A 122 -20.45 -25.67 4.14
CA CYS A 122 -20.51 -24.28 3.71
C CYS A 122 -20.57 -24.19 2.19
N LYS A 123 -21.60 -23.51 1.68
CA LYS A 123 -21.66 -23.11 0.28
C LYS A 123 -21.51 -21.60 0.16
N CYS A 124 -20.76 -21.18 -0.84
CA CYS A 124 -20.56 -19.76 -1.18
C CYS A 124 -21.17 -19.48 -2.55
N CYS A 125 -21.71 -18.28 -2.73
CA CYS A 125 -22.16 -17.81 -4.04
C CYS A 125 -20.91 -17.51 -4.87
N ARG A 126 -20.68 -18.27 -5.94
CA ARG A 126 -19.51 -18.16 -6.81
C ARG A 126 -19.92 -18.14 -8.27
N GLU A 127 -19.09 -17.50 -9.08
CA GLU A 127 -19.19 -17.48 -10.53
C GLU A 127 -19.13 -18.89 -11.13
N THR A 128 -20.05 -19.20 -12.03
CA THR A 128 -20.08 -20.45 -12.82
C THR A 128 -19.63 -20.23 -14.26
N GLY A 129 -19.80 -19.02 -14.77
CA GLY A 129 -19.33 -18.61 -16.08
C GLY A 129 -18.74 -17.21 -16.04
N LEU A 130 -17.78 -16.96 -16.92
CA LEU A 130 -17.09 -15.68 -17.07
C LEU A 130 -17.16 -15.23 -18.52
N GLN A 131 -17.46 -13.95 -18.72
CA GLN A 131 -17.40 -13.31 -20.02
C GLN A 131 -16.39 -12.17 -19.98
N ARG A 132 -15.63 -12.03 -21.07
CA ARG A 132 -14.76 -10.86 -21.26
C ARG A 132 -15.58 -9.73 -21.85
N ARG A 133 -15.54 -8.58 -21.20
CA ARG A 133 -16.08 -7.33 -21.70
C ARG A 133 -14.96 -6.34 -21.93
N SER A 134 -14.98 -5.71 -23.10
CA SER A 134 -14.02 -4.66 -23.44
C SER A 134 -14.60 -3.30 -23.09
N VAL A 135 -13.84 -2.50 -22.35
CA VAL A 135 -14.20 -1.13 -21.95
C VAL A 135 -13.13 -0.16 -22.43
N GLN A 136 -13.52 1.07 -22.75
CA GLN A 136 -12.59 2.11 -23.18
C GLN A 136 -12.15 2.93 -21.97
N LEU A 137 -10.84 2.98 -21.73
CA LEU A 137 -10.23 3.80 -20.69
C LEU A 137 -9.57 5.02 -21.33
N TYR A 138 -9.76 6.19 -20.73
CA TYR A 138 -9.12 7.42 -21.17
C TYR A 138 -7.80 7.65 -20.39
N CYS A 139 -6.69 7.77 -21.10
CA CYS A 139 -5.40 8.11 -20.52
C CYS A 139 -5.16 9.62 -20.59
N SER A 140 -5.22 10.30 -19.45
CA SER A 140 -4.98 11.75 -19.34
C SER A 140 -3.54 12.18 -19.66
N SER A 141 -2.57 11.26 -19.55
CA SER A 141 -1.15 11.53 -19.84
C SER A 141 -0.85 11.77 -21.32
N ASN A 142 -1.63 11.16 -22.23
CA ASN A 142 -1.39 11.23 -23.68
C ASN A 142 -2.67 11.54 -24.48
N ALA A 143 -3.78 11.86 -23.80
CA ALA A 143 -5.09 12.11 -24.40
C ALA A 143 -5.59 11.00 -25.36
N THR A 144 -5.25 9.74 -25.07
CA THR A 144 -5.62 8.57 -25.89
C THR A 144 -6.62 7.66 -25.21
N TRP A 145 -7.43 6.95 -26.01
CA TRP A 145 -8.31 5.88 -25.55
C TRP A 145 -7.61 4.52 -25.68
N VAL A 146 -7.69 3.70 -24.63
CA VAL A 146 -7.11 2.36 -24.60
C VAL A 146 -8.22 1.36 -24.28
N SER A 147 -8.29 0.30 -25.10
CA SER A 147 -9.23 -0.80 -24.87
C SER A 147 -8.72 -1.71 -23.76
N TYR A 148 -9.50 -1.87 -22.70
CA TYR A 148 -9.19 -2.73 -21.55
C TYR A 148 -10.23 -3.85 -21.41
N SER A 149 -9.79 -5.09 -21.23
CA SER A 149 -10.67 -6.24 -21.08
C SER A 149 -10.85 -6.61 -19.61
N ILE A 150 -12.08 -6.54 -19.12
CA ILE A 150 -12.49 -7.04 -17.79
C ILE A 150 -13.19 -8.39 -17.91
N GLN A 151 -13.08 -9.23 -16.89
CA GLN A 151 -13.86 -10.47 -16.77
C GLN A 151 -15.01 -10.23 -15.79
N GLU A 152 -16.23 -10.48 -16.24
CA GLU A 152 -17.43 -10.36 -15.41
C GLU A 152 -18.17 -11.71 -15.36
N PRO A 153 -18.77 -12.06 -14.21
CA PRO A 153 -19.55 -13.28 -14.07
C PRO A 153 -20.79 -13.21 -14.96
N THR A 154 -21.03 -14.28 -15.74
CA THR A 154 -22.26 -14.44 -16.53
C THR A 154 -23.36 -15.13 -15.75
N ASP A 155 -22.97 -15.98 -14.80
CA ASP A 155 -23.86 -16.78 -13.98
C ASP A 155 -23.22 -17.06 -12.62
N CYS A 156 -24.04 -17.24 -11.59
CA CYS A 156 -23.61 -17.42 -10.21
C CYS A 156 -24.39 -18.58 -9.57
N SER A 157 -23.70 -19.48 -8.86
CA SER A 157 -24.35 -20.57 -8.13
C SER A 157 -23.71 -20.88 -6.79
N CYS A 158 -24.43 -21.61 -5.94
CA CYS A 158 -23.94 -22.03 -4.64
C CYS A 158 -23.01 -23.24 -4.77
N GLN A 159 -21.70 -22.99 -4.64
CA GLN A 159 -20.66 -24.00 -4.71
C GLN A 159 -20.06 -24.28 -3.33
N TRP A 160 -19.55 -25.49 -3.11
CA TRP A 160 -18.85 -25.84 -1.88
C TRP A 160 -17.52 -25.09 -1.78
N SER A 161 -17.19 -24.63 -0.57
CA SER A 161 -15.88 -24.02 -0.26
C SER A 161 -14.85 -25.06 0.16
#